data_AF-A0A1Q9VN32-F1
#
_entry.id   AF-A0A1Q9VN32-F1
#
_cell.length_a   1.000
_cell.length_b   1.000
_cell.length_c   1.000
_cell.angle_alpha   90.00
_cell.angle_beta   90.00
_cell.angle_gamma   90.00
#
_symmetry.space_group_name_H-M   'P 1'
#
loop_
_entity.id
_entity.type
_entity.pdbx_description
1 polymer ?
#
loop_
_entity_poly.entity_id
_entity_poly.type
_entity_poly.pdbx_seq_one_letter_code
_entity_poly.pdbx_strand_id
1 'polypeptide(L)'
;MPEWGELKQSGLDYGYEWQPNVNLKFEGHQETTPPTNYLEILYELPEGDWSEFDAMLAAGRAGVAELTAMIDFMYGARLLGPILTEEVGEVFEDWHWNRLLGGRSLGMESQARMEVLDGQRFIDLVGSAIEKRLELPAEERARLKVASQWYWRADSELDRVQKYIAYWLCIEALELGENANIKPVKLAVARILEIDHKSASAAVGEMYRIRNGLVHGVVRVVEKSALNRVEALAVVLLEEHSLGTVSDQRRDALRLAVELAKLPKANRDQN
;
A
#
# COMPACT_ATOMS: atom_id res chain seq x y z
N MET A 1 10.43 -15.53 -16.92
CA MET A 1 9.07 -16.12 -16.83
C MET A 1 9.16 -17.42 -16.05
N PRO A 2 8.19 -17.78 -15.20
CA PRO A 2 8.12 -19.14 -14.69
C PRO A 2 8.03 -20.13 -15.86
N GLU A 3 8.80 -21.21 -15.80
CA GLU A 3 8.73 -22.29 -16.78
C GLU A 3 7.40 -23.03 -16.59
N TRP A 4 6.64 -23.23 -17.66
CA TRP A 4 5.36 -23.91 -17.62
C TRP A 4 5.54 -25.41 -17.90
N GLY A 5 4.82 -26.24 -17.16
CA GLY A 5 4.89 -27.69 -17.29
C GLY A 5 3.83 -28.38 -16.45
N GLU A 6 3.66 -29.67 -16.69
CA GLU A 6 2.68 -30.51 -16.00
C GLU A 6 3.41 -31.56 -15.14
N LEU A 7 2.90 -31.81 -13.94
CA LEU A 7 3.33 -32.93 -13.11
C LEU A 7 2.58 -34.17 -13.57
N LYS A 8 3.28 -35.07 -14.28
CA LYS A 8 2.72 -36.37 -14.68
C LYS A 8 3.14 -37.44 -13.70
N GLN A 9 2.16 -38.19 -13.23
CA GLN A 9 2.37 -39.37 -12.42
C GLN A 9 2.31 -40.62 -13.30
N SER A 10 3.35 -41.46 -13.24
CA SER A 10 3.35 -42.78 -13.87
C SER A 10 3.65 -43.83 -12.80
N GLY A 11 2.60 -44.47 -12.29
CA GLY A 11 2.70 -45.35 -11.13
C GLY A 11 3.02 -44.58 -9.85
N LEU A 12 4.17 -44.86 -9.22
CA LEU A 12 4.63 -44.19 -8.00
C LEU A 12 5.60 -43.02 -8.26
N ASP A 13 6.01 -42.81 -9.51
CA ASP A 13 6.95 -41.76 -9.87
C ASP A 13 6.21 -40.51 -10.36
N TYR A 14 6.71 -39.35 -9.92
CA TYR A 14 6.29 -38.02 -10.36
C TYR A 14 7.37 -37.42 -11.25
N GLY A 15 7.02 -37.05 -12.47
CA GLY A 15 7.91 -36.34 -13.41
C GLY A 15 7.33 -34.99 -13.78
N TYR A 16 8.19 -33.96 -13.84
CA TYR A 16 7.83 -32.67 -14.40
C TYR A 16 8.10 -32.67 -15.90
N GLU A 17 7.06 -32.47 -16.71
CA GLU A 17 7.18 -32.36 -18.17
C GLU A 17 7.03 -30.91 -18.59
N TRP A 18 8.12 -30.33 -19.10
CA TRP A 18 8.16 -28.97 -19.61
C TRP A 18 7.30 -28.82 -20.87
N GLN A 19 6.46 -27.79 -20.91
CA GLN A 19 5.58 -27.49 -22.04
C GLN A 19 5.95 -26.15 -22.69
N PRO A 20 6.71 -26.16 -23.80
CA PRO A 20 7.16 -24.93 -24.46
C PRO A 20 6.05 -24.10 -25.09
N ASN A 21 4.92 -24.72 -25.45
CA ASN A 21 3.85 -24.12 -26.24
C ASN A 21 2.48 -24.31 -25.57
N VAL A 22 2.31 -23.76 -24.37
CA VAL A 22 0.98 -23.70 -23.74
C VAL A 22 0.15 -22.67 -24.49
N ASN A 23 -0.79 -23.15 -25.32
CA ASN A 23 -1.83 -22.29 -25.88
C ASN A 23 -2.79 -21.92 -24.74
N LEU A 24 -2.51 -20.80 -24.07
CA LEU A 24 -3.46 -20.17 -23.17
C LEU A 24 -4.62 -19.66 -24.01
N LYS A 25 -5.78 -20.31 -23.90
CA LYS A 25 -7.03 -19.75 -24.38
C LYS A 25 -7.35 -18.51 -23.53
N PHE A 26 -7.10 -17.34 -24.10
CA PHE A 26 -7.67 -16.09 -23.62
C PHE A 26 -9.02 -15.92 -24.30
N GLU A 27 -10.09 -16.11 -23.55
CA GLU A 27 -11.44 -15.75 -23.97
C GLU A 27 -11.74 -14.36 -23.39
N GLY A 28 -12.20 -13.43 -24.23
CA GLY A 28 -12.57 -12.08 -23.78
C GLY A 28 -13.79 -12.16 -22.86
N HIS A 29 -13.61 -11.80 -21.60
CA HIS A 29 -14.59 -11.98 -20.51
C HIS A 29 -15.82 -11.04 -20.58
N GLN A 30 -16.08 -10.36 -21.69
CA GLN A 30 -17.16 -9.36 -21.80
C GLN A 30 -18.57 -9.92 -21.55
N GLU A 31 -18.79 -11.23 -21.69
CA GLU A 31 -20.15 -11.83 -21.62
C GLU A 31 -20.50 -12.46 -20.26
N THR A 32 -19.54 -12.68 -19.36
CA THR A 32 -19.77 -13.40 -18.09
C THR A 32 -19.47 -12.60 -16.83
N THR A 33 -18.76 -11.48 -16.97
CA THR A 33 -18.47 -10.59 -15.85
C THR A 33 -19.71 -9.71 -15.60
N PRO A 34 -20.21 -9.63 -14.35
CA PRO A 34 -21.23 -8.65 -13.99
C PRO A 34 -20.79 -7.25 -14.44
N PRO A 35 -21.72 -6.32 -14.77
CA PRO A 35 -21.35 -4.94 -15.03
C PRO A 35 -20.55 -4.41 -13.85
N THR A 36 -19.26 -4.20 -14.08
CA THR A 36 -18.28 -3.80 -13.09
C THR A 36 -17.68 -2.49 -13.55
N ASN A 37 -17.56 -1.56 -12.61
CA ASN A 37 -16.87 -0.30 -12.85
C ASN A 37 -15.40 -0.55 -12.53
N TYR A 38 -14.52 -0.34 -13.49
CA TYR A 38 -13.08 -0.31 -13.24
C TYR A 38 -12.65 1.15 -13.12
N LEU A 39 -11.71 1.40 -12.21
CA LEU A 39 -11.01 2.69 -12.13
C LEU A 39 -9.69 2.50 -12.87
N GLU A 40 -9.51 3.24 -13.96
CA GLU A 40 -8.23 3.36 -14.64
C GLU A 40 -7.61 4.70 -14.29
N ILE A 41 -6.35 4.67 -13.83
CA ILE A 41 -5.58 5.88 -13.55
C ILE A 41 -4.54 6.02 -14.66
N LEU A 42 -4.82 6.93 -15.58
CA LEU A 42 -3.90 7.27 -16.67
C LEU A 42 -2.95 8.36 -16.18
N TYR A 43 -1.65 8.08 -16.23
CA TYR A 43 -0.61 9.06 -15.94
C TYR A 43 0.17 9.35 -17.22
N GLU A 44 0.03 10.57 -17.73
CA GLU A 44 0.80 11.04 -18.87
C GLU A 44 2.22 11.39 -18.41
N LEU A 45 3.20 10.70 -18.99
CA LEU A 45 4.60 11.04 -18.82
C LEU A 45 4.98 12.09 -19.86
N PRO A 46 5.84 13.06 -19.51
CA PRO A 46 6.33 14.03 -20.49
C PRO A 46 7.06 13.33 -21.64
N GLU A 47 6.91 13.85 -22.86
CA GLU A 47 7.62 13.36 -24.05
C GLU A 47 9.13 13.21 -23.76
N GLY A 48 9.71 12.04 -24.05
CA GLY A 48 11.09 11.76 -23.69
C GLY A 48 11.65 10.45 -24.25
N ASP A 49 12.88 10.12 -23.85
CA ASP A 49 13.53 8.85 -24.18
C ASP A 49 13.01 7.72 -23.28
N TRP A 50 12.35 6.74 -23.89
CA TRP A 50 11.71 5.59 -23.21
C TRP A 50 12.71 4.51 -22.80
N SER A 51 14.01 4.74 -23.02
CA SER A 51 15.09 3.85 -22.57
C SER A 51 15.14 3.67 -21.05
N GLU A 52 14.58 4.61 -20.28
CA GLU A 52 14.46 4.57 -18.82
C GLU A 52 13.06 4.12 -18.34
N PHE A 53 12.47 3.13 -19.00
CA PHE A 53 11.13 2.57 -18.70
C PHE A 53 10.87 2.36 -17.19
N ASP A 54 11.80 1.73 -16.47
CA ASP A 54 11.65 1.45 -15.04
C ASP A 54 11.59 2.72 -14.18
N ALA A 55 12.35 3.75 -14.55
CA ALA A 55 12.37 5.02 -13.83
C ALA A 55 11.07 5.80 -14.07
N MET A 56 10.57 5.77 -15.30
CA MET A 56 9.29 6.36 -15.69
C MET A 56 8.11 5.71 -14.96
N LEU A 57 8.06 4.37 -14.90
CA LEU A 57 7.07 3.64 -14.10
C LEU A 57 7.16 3.99 -12.62
N ALA A 58 8.37 4.06 -12.06
CA ALA A 58 8.56 4.45 -10.65
C ALA A 58 8.06 5.88 -10.39
N ALA A 59 8.29 6.81 -11.31
CA ALA A 59 7.79 8.18 -11.23
C ALA A 59 6.26 8.23 -11.31
N GLY A 60 5.64 7.47 -12.23
CA GLY A 60 4.20 7.33 -12.36
C GLY A 60 3.55 6.79 -11.07
N ARG A 61 4.07 5.67 -10.54
CA ARG A 61 3.65 5.11 -9.24
C ARG A 61 3.76 6.14 -8.12
N ALA A 62 4.88 6.87 -8.05
CA ALA A 62 5.06 7.92 -7.06
C ALA A 62 4.08 9.09 -7.24
N GLY A 63 3.68 9.39 -8.48
CA GLY A 63 2.68 10.40 -8.83
C GLY A 63 1.27 10.03 -8.35
N VAL A 64 0.88 8.76 -8.49
CA VAL A 64 -0.47 8.29 -8.15
C VAL A 64 -0.59 7.70 -6.74
N ALA A 65 0.53 7.46 -6.04
CA ALA A 65 0.59 6.79 -4.74
C ALA A 65 -0.37 7.35 -3.70
N GLU A 66 -0.51 8.68 -3.66
CA GLU A 66 -1.38 9.35 -2.71
C GLU A 66 -2.87 9.18 -3.05
N LEU A 67 -3.21 9.32 -4.34
CA LEU A 67 -4.58 9.11 -4.83
C LEU A 67 -5.02 7.67 -4.54
N THR A 68 -4.18 6.70 -4.87
CA THR A 68 -4.46 5.30 -4.55
C THR A 68 -4.53 5.07 -3.05
N ALA A 69 -3.67 5.68 -2.22
CA ALA A 69 -3.80 5.56 -0.77
C ALA A 69 -5.13 6.11 -0.22
N MET A 70 -5.60 7.27 -0.72
CA MET A 70 -6.92 7.81 -0.36
C MET A 70 -8.05 6.85 -0.71
N ILE A 71 -8.02 6.28 -1.92
CA ILE A 71 -9.01 5.32 -2.39
C ILE A 71 -8.99 4.05 -1.53
N ASP A 72 -7.80 3.55 -1.17
CA ASP A 72 -7.64 2.42 -0.26
C ASP A 72 -8.24 2.73 1.12
N PHE A 73 -8.10 3.96 1.60
CA PHE A 73 -8.68 4.33 2.87
C PHE A 73 -10.21 4.42 2.83
N MET A 74 -10.77 4.98 1.76
CA MET A 74 -12.21 5.13 1.63
C MET A 74 -12.94 3.81 1.39
N TYR A 75 -12.33 2.91 0.59
CA TYR A 75 -13.03 1.74 0.05
C TYR A 75 -12.31 0.42 0.35
N GLY A 76 -11.11 0.47 0.92
CA GLY A 76 -10.26 -0.68 1.16
C GLY A 76 -9.57 -1.19 -0.10
N ALA A 77 -8.68 -2.17 0.11
CA ALA A 77 -7.95 -2.89 -0.95
C ALA A 77 -8.84 -3.70 -1.92
N ARG A 78 -10.16 -3.51 -1.86
CA ARG A 78 -11.14 -4.15 -2.74
C ARG A 78 -11.38 -3.35 -4.00
N LEU A 79 -11.41 -2.02 -3.88
CA LEU A 79 -11.57 -1.13 -5.02
C LEU A 79 -10.27 -1.00 -5.82
N LEU A 80 -9.15 -1.02 -5.11
CA LEU A 80 -7.81 -1.18 -5.69
C LEU A 80 -7.52 -2.67 -5.77
N GLY A 81 -8.15 -3.32 -6.74
CA GLY A 81 -7.89 -4.73 -7.02
C GLY A 81 -6.41 -5.01 -7.34
N PRO A 82 -6.06 -6.27 -7.64
CA PRO A 82 -4.71 -6.57 -8.09
C PRO A 82 -4.38 -5.72 -9.32
N ILE A 83 -3.20 -5.12 -9.35
CA ILE A 83 -2.69 -4.42 -10.54
C ILE A 83 -2.67 -5.46 -11.67
N LEU A 84 -3.60 -5.32 -12.62
CA LEU A 84 -3.75 -6.24 -13.74
C LEU A 84 -2.65 -6.03 -14.77
N THR A 85 -2.28 -4.76 -15.00
CA THR A 85 -1.24 -4.34 -15.94
C THR A 85 -0.75 -2.93 -15.56
N GLU A 86 0.51 -2.65 -15.86
CA GLU A 86 1.06 -1.29 -15.90
C GLU A 86 1.63 -1.08 -17.29
N GLU A 87 1.19 -0.01 -17.93
CA GLU A 87 1.43 0.25 -19.34
C GLU A 87 2.04 1.64 -19.50
N VAL A 88 3.03 1.75 -20.37
CA VAL A 88 3.69 2.98 -20.75
C VAL A 88 3.77 2.97 -22.27
N GLY A 89 3.21 3.99 -22.92
CA GLY A 89 3.26 4.13 -24.36
C GLY A 89 2.68 5.46 -24.83
N GLU A 90 2.62 5.64 -26.14
CA GLU A 90 2.14 6.86 -26.79
C GLU A 90 0.62 6.82 -27.02
N VAL A 91 -0.09 7.79 -26.44
CA VAL A 91 -1.51 8.01 -26.74
C VAL A 91 -1.61 8.82 -28.03
N PHE A 92 -2.27 8.26 -29.04
CA PHE A 92 -2.52 8.95 -30.30
C PHE A 92 -3.68 9.94 -30.15
N GLU A 93 -3.75 10.93 -31.05
CA GLU A 93 -4.80 11.98 -31.03
C GLU A 93 -6.23 11.43 -31.10
N ASP A 94 -6.41 10.20 -31.58
CA ASP A 94 -7.68 9.48 -31.69
C ASP A 94 -7.98 8.57 -30.49
N TRP A 95 -7.21 8.72 -29.40
CA TRP A 95 -7.28 7.93 -28.17
C TRP A 95 -6.89 6.45 -28.31
N HIS A 96 -6.32 6.03 -29.44
CA HIS A 96 -5.65 4.72 -29.50
C HIS A 96 -4.31 4.76 -28.76
N TRP A 97 -3.85 3.59 -28.31
CA TRP A 97 -2.61 3.46 -27.53
C TRP A 97 -1.78 2.26 -28.00
N ASN A 98 -0.48 2.48 -28.24
CA ASN A 98 0.49 1.39 -28.38
C ASN A 98 1.05 0.99 -27.01
N ARG A 99 0.85 -0.28 -26.63
CA ARG A 99 1.15 -0.80 -25.29
C ARG A 99 2.40 -1.67 -25.25
N LEU A 100 3.23 -1.45 -24.22
CA LEU A 100 4.18 -2.43 -23.71
C LEU A 100 3.67 -2.89 -22.32
N LEU A 101 3.31 -4.17 -22.20
CA LEU A 101 2.85 -4.76 -20.94
C LEU A 101 4.05 -4.97 -20.00
N GLY A 102 4.06 -4.31 -18.84
CA GLY A 102 5.22 -4.32 -17.94
C GLY A 102 4.91 -4.18 -16.45
N GLY A 103 3.89 -4.90 -15.95
CA GLY A 103 3.57 -4.96 -14.52
C GLY A 103 4.37 -6.02 -13.74
N ARG A 104 4.62 -5.77 -12.45
CA ARG A 104 5.26 -6.74 -11.52
C ARG A 104 4.33 -7.87 -11.07
N SER A 105 3.02 -7.69 -11.24
CA SER A 105 1.99 -8.67 -10.89
C SER A 105 1.05 -8.86 -12.07
N LEU A 106 0.75 -10.10 -12.42
CA LEU A 106 -0.43 -10.46 -13.20
C LEU A 106 -1.42 -11.09 -12.21
N GLY A 107 -2.47 -10.35 -11.87
CA GLY A 107 -3.59 -10.86 -11.09
C GLY A 107 -4.68 -11.42 -11.99
N MET A 108 -5.39 -12.45 -11.54
CA MET A 108 -6.63 -12.86 -12.21
C MET A 108 -7.77 -11.95 -11.74
N GLU A 109 -8.55 -11.41 -12.67
CA GLU A 109 -9.72 -10.56 -12.40
C GLU A 109 -10.74 -11.27 -11.47
N SER A 110 -10.83 -12.60 -11.55
CA SER A 110 -11.66 -13.43 -10.65
C SER A 110 -11.25 -13.36 -9.16
N GLN A 111 -10.06 -12.85 -8.85
CA GLN A 111 -9.57 -12.61 -7.49
C GLN A 111 -9.89 -11.20 -6.98
N ALA A 112 -10.37 -10.29 -7.85
CA ALA A 112 -10.81 -8.97 -7.45
C ALA A 112 -12.07 -9.08 -6.58
N ARG A 113 -12.03 -8.49 -5.39
CA ARG A 113 -13.20 -8.41 -4.51
C ARG A 113 -14.09 -7.27 -4.98
N MET A 114 -15.15 -7.61 -5.71
CA MET A 114 -16.04 -6.63 -6.32
C MET A 114 -17.06 -6.08 -5.31
N GLU A 115 -17.22 -4.76 -5.29
CA GLU A 115 -18.28 -4.06 -4.57
C GLU A 115 -18.94 -3.06 -5.52
N VAL A 116 -20.27 -2.97 -5.47
CA VAL A 116 -21.00 -2.03 -6.32
C VAL A 116 -20.95 -0.64 -5.68
N LEU A 117 -20.26 0.27 -6.34
CA LEU A 117 -20.19 1.68 -5.98
C LEU A 117 -20.97 2.52 -6.98
N ASP A 118 -21.79 3.43 -6.44
CA ASP A 118 -22.42 4.48 -7.23
C ASP A 118 -21.35 5.46 -7.72
N GLY A 119 -21.26 5.65 -9.04
CA GLY A 119 -20.19 6.44 -9.67
C GLY A 119 -20.21 7.90 -9.26
N GLN A 120 -21.40 8.51 -9.09
CA GLN A 120 -21.51 9.90 -8.64
C GLN A 120 -21.02 10.04 -7.21
N ARG A 121 -21.45 9.14 -6.32
CA ARG A 121 -20.99 9.11 -4.94
C ARG A 121 -19.48 8.89 -4.83
N PHE A 122 -18.89 8.09 -5.71
CA PHE A 122 -17.44 7.93 -5.80
C PHE A 122 -16.75 9.25 -6.16
N ILE A 123 -17.21 9.91 -7.23
CA ILE A 123 -16.67 11.19 -7.69
C ILE A 123 -16.77 12.25 -6.59
N ASP A 124 -17.93 12.36 -5.93
CA ASP A 124 -18.16 13.37 -4.89
C ASP A 124 -17.22 13.15 -3.69
N LEU A 125 -17.04 11.90 -3.25
CA LEU A 125 -16.19 11.57 -2.11
C LEU A 125 -14.70 11.76 -2.41
N VAL A 126 -14.23 11.20 -3.53
CA VAL A 126 -12.82 11.32 -3.94
C VAL A 126 -12.50 12.76 -4.30
N GLY A 127 -13.38 13.44 -5.03
CA GLY A 127 -13.25 14.86 -5.37
C GLY A 127 -13.12 15.74 -4.14
N SER A 128 -13.98 15.57 -3.13
CA SER A 128 -13.89 16.34 -1.88
C SER A 128 -12.57 16.10 -1.13
N ALA A 129 -12.05 14.87 -1.13
CA ALA A 129 -10.74 14.61 -0.52
C ALA A 129 -9.59 15.25 -1.30
N ILE A 130 -9.63 15.20 -2.64
CA ILE A 130 -8.65 15.86 -3.51
C ILE A 130 -8.69 17.39 -3.30
N GLU A 131 -9.87 18.00 -3.20
CA GLU A 131 -9.99 19.44 -2.96
C GLU A 131 -9.37 19.86 -1.63
N LYS A 132 -9.75 19.21 -0.53
CA LYS A 132 -9.15 19.44 0.80
C LYS A 132 -7.64 19.28 0.77
N ARG A 133 -7.17 18.33 -0.04
CA ARG A 133 -5.74 18.09 -0.22
C ARG A 133 -5.06 19.24 -0.96
N LEU A 134 -5.66 19.76 -2.02
CA LEU A 134 -5.11 20.89 -2.77
C LEU A 134 -5.03 22.17 -1.92
N GLU A 135 -5.83 22.28 -0.86
CA GLU A 135 -5.74 23.36 0.13
C GLU A 135 -4.52 23.26 1.06
N LEU A 136 -3.89 22.08 1.18
CA LEU A 136 -2.73 21.90 2.06
C LEU A 136 -1.47 22.63 1.54
N PRO A 137 -0.60 23.13 2.45
CA PRO A 137 0.68 23.71 2.09
C PRO A 137 1.56 22.75 1.27
N ALA A 138 2.35 23.28 0.34
CA ALA A 138 3.18 22.48 -0.56
C ALA A 138 4.13 21.50 0.18
N GLU A 139 4.63 21.88 1.36
CA GLU A 139 5.49 21.04 2.19
C GLU A 139 4.73 19.84 2.77
N GLU A 140 3.55 20.07 3.37
CA GLU A 140 2.66 18.99 3.81
C GLU A 140 2.23 18.13 2.62
N ARG A 141 2.14 18.75 1.43
CA ARG A 141 1.91 17.99 0.21
C ARG A 141 3.03 17.03 -0.13
N ALA A 142 4.27 17.50 -0.12
CA ALA A 142 5.43 16.66 -0.35
C ALA A 142 5.54 15.52 0.68
N ARG A 143 5.32 15.81 1.97
CA ARG A 143 5.37 14.82 3.06
C ARG A 143 4.38 13.69 2.87
N LEU A 144 3.12 14.01 2.58
CA LEU A 144 2.09 13.00 2.37
C LEU A 144 2.39 12.15 1.12
N LYS A 145 2.85 12.78 0.02
CA LYS A 145 3.26 12.06 -1.19
C LYS A 145 4.38 11.05 -0.91
N VAL A 146 5.37 11.42 -0.09
CA VAL A 146 6.46 10.51 0.31
C VAL A 146 5.94 9.41 1.24
N ALA A 147 5.07 9.73 2.19
CA ALA A 147 4.47 8.77 3.09
C ALA A 147 3.65 7.70 2.35
N SER A 148 2.83 8.09 1.37
CA SER A 148 2.07 7.17 0.52
C SER A 148 2.96 6.24 -0.31
N GLN A 149 4.11 6.71 -0.78
CA GLN A 149 5.07 5.84 -1.48
C GLN A 149 5.64 4.77 -0.55
N TRP A 150 5.98 5.14 0.69
CA TRP A 150 6.45 4.19 1.69
C TRP A 150 5.37 3.20 2.12
N TYR A 151 4.11 3.63 2.17
CA TYR A 151 2.96 2.77 2.42
C TYR A 151 2.85 1.67 1.35
N TRP A 152 2.82 2.03 0.07
CA TRP A 152 2.75 1.05 -1.02
C TRP A 152 4.00 0.18 -1.11
N ARG A 153 5.17 0.74 -0.79
CA ARG A 153 6.39 -0.05 -0.68
C ARG A 153 6.26 -1.11 0.42
N ALA A 154 5.75 -0.75 1.60
CA ALA A 154 5.52 -1.68 2.69
C ALA A 154 4.49 -2.75 2.33
N ASP A 155 3.41 -2.37 1.65
CA ASP A 155 2.38 -3.32 1.22
C ASP A 155 2.96 -4.43 0.33
N SER A 156 3.75 -4.04 -0.68
CA SER A 156 4.41 -4.94 -1.63
C SER A 156 5.57 -5.77 -1.06
N GLU A 157 6.06 -5.45 0.13
CA GLU A 157 7.26 -6.05 0.71
C GLU A 157 6.95 -7.35 1.47
N LEU A 158 7.76 -8.39 1.24
CA LEU A 158 7.58 -9.70 1.88
C LEU A 158 8.45 -9.84 3.12
N ASP A 159 9.62 -9.20 3.14
CA ASP A 159 10.51 -9.24 4.29
C ASP A 159 9.97 -8.36 5.42
N ARG A 160 9.82 -8.95 6.61
CA ARG A 160 9.22 -8.25 7.77
C ARG A 160 10.08 -7.10 8.27
N VAL A 161 11.40 -7.18 8.13
CA VAL A 161 12.30 -6.10 8.55
C VAL A 161 12.13 -4.92 7.61
N GLN A 162 12.19 -5.15 6.30
CA GLN A 162 11.98 -4.12 5.28
C GLN A 162 10.58 -3.52 5.38
N LYS A 163 9.54 -4.33 5.57
CA LYS A 163 8.17 -3.87 5.76
C LYS A 163 8.01 -3.01 7.01
N TYR A 164 8.63 -3.40 8.13
CA TYR A 164 8.65 -2.59 9.35
C TYR A 164 9.31 -1.23 9.14
N ILE A 165 10.46 -1.21 8.47
CA ILE A 165 11.20 0.01 8.18
C ILE A 165 10.38 0.91 7.24
N ALA A 166 9.76 0.36 6.20
CA ALA A 166 8.93 1.11 5.27
C ALA A 166 7.71 1.76 5.98
N TYR A 167 7.00 1.04 6.85
CA TYR A 167 5.94 1.65 7.66
C TYR A 167 6.48 2.73 8.60
N TRP A 168 7.68 2.52 9.18
CA TRP A 168 8.29 3.56 10.00
C TRP A 168 8.63 4.82 9.18
N LEU A 169 9.16 4.67 7.97
CA LEU A 169 9.47 5.80 7.07
C LEU A 169 8.21 6.59 6.67
N CYS A 170 7.05 5.93 6.57
CA CYS A 170 5.76 6.61 6.46
C CYS A 170 5.51 7.54 7.67
N ILE A 171 5.71 7.04 8.89
CA ILE A 171 5.59 7.83 10.12
C ILE A 171 6.60 8.98 10.14
N GLU A 172 7.85 8.76 9.71
CA GLU A 172 8.87 9.81 9.68
C GLU A 172 8.52 10.94 8.73
N ALA A 173 8.04 10.59 7.54
CA ALA A 173 7.61 11.56 6.53
C ALA A 173 6.47 12.47 7.02
N LEU A 174 5.53 11.92 7.80
CA LEU A 174 4.37 12.67 8.30
C LEU A 174 4.70 13.52 9.55
N GLU A 175 5.34 12.93 10.55
CA GLU A 175 5.36 13.48 11.91
C GLU A 175 6.75 13.96 12.38
N LEU A 176 7.83 13.46 11.79
CA LEU A 176 9.19 13.70 12.30
C LEU A 176 9.95 14.76 11.50
N GLY A 177 9.67 14.87 10.19
CA GLY A 177 10.40 15.77 9.30
C GLY A 177 11.91 15.53 9.41
N GLU A 178 12.69 16.60 9.65
CA GLU A 178 14.15 16.52 9.76
C GLU A 178 14.69 16.09 11.14
N ASN A 179 13.81 15.90 12.14
CA ASN A 179 14.22 15.68 13.53
C ASN A 179 13.93 14.26 14.03
N ALA A 180 14.86 13.66 14.78
CA ALA A 180 14.66 12.35 15.42
C ALA A 180 13.72 12.36 16.64
N ASN A 181 12.99 13.46 16.88
CA ASN A 181 12.17 13.64 18.07
C ASN A 181 10.80 12.99 17.90
N ILE A 182 10.56 11.83 18.52
CA ILE A 182 9.28 11.10 18.48
C ILE A 182 8.12 11.72 19.29
N LYS A 183 8.29 12.92 19.86
CA LYS A 183 7.22 13.61 20.60
C LYS A 183 5.97 13.91 19.75
N PRO A 184 6.07 14.38 18.49
CA PRO A 184 4.90 14.63 17.64
C PRO A 184 4.06 13.37 17.44
N VAL A 185 4.70 12.24 17.13
CA VAL A 185 4.04 10.94 16.98
C VAL A 185 3.24 10.56 18.24
N LYS A 186 3.83 10.77 19.43
CA LYS A 186 3.15 10.48 20.72
C LYS A 186 1.92 11.36 20.93
N LEU A 187 2.01 12.64 20.57
CA LEU A 187 0.91 13.59 20.67
C LEU A 187 -0.20 13.26 19.66
N ALA A 188 0.16 12.89 18.43
CA ALA A 188 -0.79 12.46 17.41
C ALA A 188 -1.57 11.22 17.88
N VAL A 189 -0.89 10.17 18.35
CA VAL A 189 -1.55 8.97 18.88
C VAL A 189 -2.47 9.27 20.06
N ALA A 190 -2.01 10.09 21.01
CA ALA A 190 -2.81 10.49 22.17
C ALA A 190 -4.09 11.25 21.75
N ARG A 191 -3.97 12.14 20.75
CA ARG A 191 -5.09 12.90 20.19
C ARG A 191 -6.07 12.00 19.44
N ILE A 192 -5.59 11.16 18.53
CA ILE A 192 -6.42 10.30 17.68
C ILE A 192 -7.21 9.28 18.50
N LEU A 193 -6.58 8.71 19.54
CA LEU A 193 -7.22 7.71 20.41
C LEU A 193 -7.96 8.33 21.60
N GLU A 194 -7.83 9.63 21.82
CA GLU A 194 -8.36 10.35 22.99
C GLU A 194 -7.88 9.74 24.33
N ILE A 195 -6.59 9.40 24.41
CA ILE A 195 -5.97 8.79 25.60
C ILE A 195 -4.90 9.67 26.22
N ASP A 196 -4.53 9.35 27.46
CA ASP A 196 -3.42 10.02 28.13
C ASP A 196 -2.07 9.83 27.40
N HIS A 197 -1.30 10.91 27.32
CA HIS A 197 -0.01 10.94 26.61
C HIS A 197 1.00 9.91 27.15
N LYS A 198 0.94 9.51 28.43
CA LYS A 198 1.84 8.47 28.96
C LYS A 198 1.52 7.10 28.37
N SER A 199 0.23 6.80 28.13
CA SER A 199 -0.19 5.56 27.48
C SER A 199 0.34 5.46 26.05
N ALA A 200 0.24 6.54 25.28
CA ALA A 200 0.80 6.60 23.92
C ALA A 200 2.34 6.54 23.93
N SER A 201 2.99 7.21 24.91
CA SER A 201 4.44 7.32 25.01
C SER A 201 5.16 5.99 25.09
N ALA A 202 4.65 5.05 25.89
CA ALA A 202 5.26 3.73 26.06
C ALA A 202 5.21 2.91 24.75
N ALA A 203 4.03 2.87 24.12
CA ALA A 203 3.82 2.10 22.89
C ALA A 203 4.68 2.63 21.73
N VAL A 204 4.62 3.93 21.46
CA VAL A 204 5.40 4.57 20.39
C VAL A 204 6.91 4.46 20.67
N GLY A 205 7.33 4.61 21.93
CA GLY A 205 8.73 4.47 22.32
C GLY A 205 9.30 3.08 22.06
N GLU A 206 8.49 2.03 22.26
CA GLU A 206 8.89 0.67 21.93
C GLU A 206 9.07 0.47 20.42
N MET A 207 8.13 0.96 19.61
CA MET A 207 8.22 0.87 18.15
C MET A 207 9.50 1.57 17.65
N TYR A 208 9.75 2.78 18.15
CA TYR A 208 10.97 3.53 17.83
C TYR A 208 12.25 2.78 18.22
N ARG A 209 12.26 2.14 19.40
CA ARG A 209 13.40 1.33 19.86
C ARG A 209 13.68 0.15 18.92
N ILE A 210 12.63 -0.53 18.45
CA ILE A 210 12.76 -1.62 17.47
C ILE A 210 13.36 -1.08 16.18
N ARG A 211 12.81 0.02 15.63
CA ARG A 211 13.35 0.68 14.44
C ARG A 211 14.83 1.00 14.58
N ASN A 212 15.25 1.66 15.66
CA ASN A 212 16.66 1.97 15.88
C ASN A 212 17.52 0.70 15.98
N GLY A 213 17.01 -0.34 16.63
CA GLY A 213 17.68 -1.64 16.68
C GLY A 213 17.89 -2.25 15.29
N LEU A 214 16.90 -2.16 14.40
CA LEU A 214 16.98 -2.66 13.02
C LEU A 214 17.99 -1.87 12.19
N VAL A 215 17.91 -0.54 12.21
CA VAL A 215 18.79 0.35 11.42
C VAL A 215 20.26 0.19 11.83
N HIS A 216 20.53 -0.08 13.10
CA HIS A 216 21.90 -0.32 13.60
C HIS A 216 22.32 -1.80 13.61
N GLY A 217 21.51 -2.71 13.05
CA GLY A 217 21.84 -4.13 12.94
C GLY A 217 21.88 -4.91 14.28
N VAL A 218 21.39 -4.31 15.37
CA VAL A 218 21.27 -4.92 16.71
C VAL A 218 20.09 -5.88 16.75
N VAL A 219 19.01 -5.53 16.06
CA VAL A 219 17.84 -6.39 15.86
C VAL A 219 17.87 -6.87 14.41
N ARG A 220 17.66 -8.17 14.20
CA ARG A 220 17.70 -8.78 12.85
C ARG A 220 16.37 -9.42 12.43
N VAL A 221 15.42 -9.51 13.35
CA VAL A 221 14.12 -10.16 13.13
C VAL A 221 13.03 -9.30 13.74
N VAL A 222 11.92 -9.20 13.03
CA VAL A 222 10.70 -8.52 13.47
C VAL A 222 9.59 -9.55 13.69
N GLU A 223 9.08 -9.59 14.91
CA GLU A 223 7.90 -10.37 15.28
C GLU A 223 6.65 -9.81 14.58
N LYS A 224 5.71 -10.69 14.22
CA LYS A 224 4.45 -10.29 13.55
C LYS A 224 3.69 -9.24 14.39
N SER A 225 3.66 -9.42 15.72
CA SER A 225 3.01 -8.49 16.64
C SER A 225 3.63 -7.09 16.57
N ALA A 226 4.95 -6.98 16.44
CA ALA A 226 5.63 -5.70 16.28
C ALA A 226 5.33 -5.04 14.92
N LEU A 227 5.30 -5.85 13.85
CA LEU A 227 4.94 -5.38 12.51
C LEU A 227 3.52 -4.80 12.46
N ASN A 228 2.53 -5.55 12.96
CA ASN A 228 1.14 -5.11 12.98
C ASN A 228 0.97 -3.80 13.78
N ARG A 229 1.77 -3.60 14.84
CA ARG A 229 1.74 -2.38 15.65
C ARG A 229 2.23 -1.15 14.87
N VAL A 230 3.37 -1.27 14.16
CA VAL A 230 3.89 -0.14 13.37
C VAL A 230 3.02 0.13 12.15
N GLU A 231 2.46 -0.91 11.54
CA GLU A 231 1.49 -0.81 10.45
C GLU A 231 0.25 -0.04 10.88
N ALA A 232 -0.38 -0.42 12.00
CA ALA A 232 -1.57 0.27 12.51
C ALA A 232 -1.31 1.76 12.77
N LEU A 233 -0.13 2.11 13.30
CA LEU A 233 0.27 3.49 13.51
C LEU A 233 0.47 4.24 12.18
N ALA A 234 1.22 3.66 11.25
CA ALA A 234 1.48 4.28 9.95
C ALA A 234 0.19 4.49 9.15
N VAL A 235 -0.70 3.50 9.12
CA VAL A 235 -1.98 3.55 8.41
C VAL A 235 -2.91 4.60 9.00
N VAL A 236 -3.03 4.67 10.33
CA VAL A 236 -3.90 5.68 10.97
C VAL A 236 -3.39 7.09 10.74
N LEU A 237 -2.08 7.33 10.86
CA LEU A 237 -1.51 8.65 10.56
C LEU A 237 -1.71 9.00 9.09
N LEU A 238 -1.46 8.06 8.18
CA LEU A 238 -1.60 8.31 6.77
C LEU A 238 -3.08 8.58 6.39
N GLU A 239 -4.02 7.81 6.92
CA GLU A 239 -5.46 8.03 6.73
C GLU A 239 -5.89 9.41 7.26
N GLU A 240 -5.43 9.78 8.45
CA GLU A 240 -5.74 11.08 9.03
C GLU A 240 -5.21 12.24 8.17
N HIS A 241 -3.95 12.18 7.74
CA HIS A 241 -3.35 13.22 6.90
C HIS A 241 -3.94 13.24 5.49
N SER A 242 -4.39 12.09 4.97
CA SER A 242 -5.02 11.98 3.65
C SER A 242 -6.48 12.44 3.63
N LEU A 243 -7.28 12.09 4.64
CA LEU A 243 -8.74 12.28 4.62
C LEU A 243 -9.22 13.33 5.64
N GLY A 244 -8.37 13.73 6.57
CA GLY A 244 -8.72 14.57 7.72
C GLY A 244 -9.51 13.82 8.81
N THR A 245 -9.73 12.51 8.64
CA THR A 245 -10.50 11.66 9.55
C THR A 245 -9.93 10.26 9.57
N VAL A 246 -10.17 9.52 10.66
CA VAL A 246 -9.75 8.11 10.82
C VAL A 246 -10.98 7.24 10.98
N SER A 247 -11.08 6.15 10.22
CA SER A 247 -12.17 5.18 10.35
C SER A 247 -12.13 4.44 11.70
N ASP A 248 -13.30 4.09 12.25
CA ASP A 248 -13.38 3.44 13.56
C ASP A 248 -12.60 2.12 13.60
N GLN A 249 -12.64 1.35 12.50
CA GLN A 249 -11.88 0.10 12.37
C GLN A 249 -10.37 0.32 12.53
N ARG A 250 -9.80 1.34 11.88
CA ARG A 250 -8.36 1.65 11.97
C ARG A 250 -8.00 2.26 13.31
N ARG A 251 -8.90 3.09 13.88
CA ARG A 251 -8.75 3.61 15.25
C ARG A 251 -8.71 2.46 16.28
N ASP A 252 -9.56 1.46 16.14
CA ASP A 252 -9.59 0.29 17.02
C ASP A 252 -8.34 -0.59 16.85
N ALA A 253 -7.86 -0.77 15.62
CA ALA A 253 -6.59 -1.45 15.36
C ALA A 253 -5.40 -0.75 16.04
N LEU A 254 -5.33 0.59 15.97
CA LEU A 254 -4.31 1.36 16.68
C LEU A 254 -4.48 1.28 18.20
N ARG A 255 -5.72 1.30 18.71
CA ARG A 255 -5.98 1.14 20.15
C ARG A 255 -5.46 -0.21 20.64
N LEU A 256 -5.77 -1.29 19.93
CA LEU A 256 -5.24 -2.63 20.22
C LEU A 256 -3.71 -2.66 20.16
N ALA A 257 -3.10 -2.02 19.15
CA ALA A 257 -1.65 -1.92 19.03
C ALA A 257 -0.99 -1.23 20.23
N VAL A 258 -1.61 -0.16 20.75
CA VAL A 258 -1.14 0.55 21.95
C VAL A 258 -1.32 -0.28 23.21
N GLU A 259 -2.43 -1.02 23.33
CA GLU A 259 -2.69 -1.90 24.48
C GLU A 259 -1.75 -3.10 24.53
N LEU A 260 -1.50 -3.75 23.39
CA LEU A 260 -0.57 -4.88 23.31
C LEU A 260 0.86 -4.49 23.71
N ALA A 261 1.28 -3.26 23.43
CA ALA A 261 2.56 -2.73 23.88
C ALA A 261 2.67 -2.56 25.41
N LYS A 262 1.55 -2.62 26.15
CA LYS A 262 1.55 -2.62 27.62
C LYS A 262 1.75 -4.01 28.21
N LEU A 263 1.48 -5.07 27.45
CA LEU A 263 1.62 -6.45 27.93
C LEU A 263 3.10 -6.87 28.02
N PRO A 264 3.48 -7.82 28.89
CA PRO A 264 4.79 -8.46 28.85
C PRO A 264 5.03 -9.15 27.51
N LYS A 265 6.29 -9.16 27.03
CA LYS A 265 6.65 -9.68 25.70
C LYS A 265 6.11 -11.10 25.43
N ALA A 266 6.14 -11.99 26.44
CA ALA A 266 5.67 -13.37 26.34
C ALA A 266 4.19 -13.53 25.96
N ASN A 267 3.34 -12.53 26.22
CA ASN A 267 1.90 -12.58 25.97
C ASN A 267 1.48 -11.92 24.65
N ARG A 268 2.44 -11.35 23.90
CA ARG A 268 2.15 -10.58 22.66
C ARG A 268 2.16 -11.42 21.40
N ASP A 269 2.75 -12.60 21.44
CA ASP A 269 2.95 -13.47 20.27
C ASP A 269 1.89 -14.59 20.16
N GLN A 270 0.91 -14.61 21.08
CA GLN A 270 -0.19 -15.58 21.10
C GLN A 270 -1.51 -15.06 20.47
N ASN A 271 -1.57 -13.77 20.13
CA ASN A 271 -2.72 -13.07 19.54
C ASN A 271 -2.31 -12.36 18.24
#